data_AF-A0A2S9FCG4-F1
#
_entry.id   AF-A0A2S9FCG4-F1
#
_cell.length_a   1.000
_cell.length_b   1.000
_cell.length_c   1.000
_cell.angle_alpha   90.00
_cell.angle_beta   90.00
_cell.angle_gamma   90.00
#
_symmetry.space_group_name_H-M   'P 1'
#
loop_
_entity.id
_entity.type
_entity.pdbx_description
1 polymer ?
#
loop_
_entity_poly.entity_id
_entity_poly.type
_entity_poly.pdbx_seq_one_letter_code
_entity_poly.pdbx_strand_id
1 'polypeptide(L)' 'VIGSPEVRIPVLSLAIDNVPAERVVQRLADNGILAIANASARVLDLIGVNDVGGAVTIGLAHYSTAAEVDQLVRALASLG' A
#
# COMPACT_ATOMS: atom_id res chain seq x y z
N VAL A 1 -8.86 1.54 -10.81
CA VAL A 1 -8.15 0.35 -10.33
C VAL A 1 -7.60 -0.39 -11.54
N ILE A 2 -6.28 -0.51 -11.65
CA ILE A 2 -5.63 -1.31 -12.70
C ILE A 2 -5.56 -2.77 -12.19
N GLY A 3 -5.79 -3.75 -13.07
CA GLY A 3 -5.78 -5.17 -12.68
C GLY A 3 -7.08 -5.62 -12.01
N SER A 4 -8.12 -5.84 -12.81
CA SER A 4 -9.41 -6.39 -12.37
C SER A 4 -9.63 -7.83 -12.89
N PRO A 5 -8.83 -8.82 -12.44
CA PRO A 5 -9.06 -10.22 -12.79
C PRO A 5 -10.34 -10.75 -12.12
N GLU A 6 -10.90 -11.84 -12.67
CA GLU A 6 -12.05 -12.54 -12.06
C GLU A 6 -11.72 -13.07 -10.65
N VAL A 7 -10.46 -13.41 -10.40
CA VAL A 7 -9.95 -13.88 -9.11
C VAL A 7 -8.79 -12.98 -8.66
N ARG A 8 -8.87 -12.46 -7.43
CA ARG A 8 -7.84 -11.61 -6.83
C ARG A 8 -7.17 -12.31 -5.65
N ILE A 9 -5.86 -12.18 -5.57
CA ILE A 9 -5.11 -12.44 -4.34
C ILE A 9 -5.26 -11.22 -3.41
N PRO A 10 -5.19 -11.39 -2.08
CA PRO A 10 -5.37 -10.29 -1.13
C PRO A 10 -4.09 -9.46 -0.99
N VAL A 11 -3.55 -8.98 -2.12
CA VAL A 11 -2.39 -8.10 -2.21
C VAL A 11 -2.78 -6.90 -3.07
N LEU A 12 -2.45 -5.70 -2.60
CA LEU A 12 -2.71 -4.45 -3.31
C LEU A 12 -1.51 -3.52 -3.20
N SER A 13 -1.29 -2.72 -4.25
CA SER A 13 -0.31 -1.64 -4.27
C SER A 13 -1.03 -0.32 -4.51
N LEU A 14 -0.72 0.69 -3.71
CA LEU A 14 -1.29 2.03 -3.81
C LEU A 14 -0.20 3.11 -3.71
N ALA A 15 -0.49 4.28 -4.24
CA ALA A 15 0.30 5.49 -4.05
C ALA A 15 -0.58 6.55 -3.38
N ILE A 16 0.02 7.40 -2.54
CA ILE A 16 -0.66 8.53 -1.91
C ILE A 16 -0.16 9.80 -2.59
N ASP A 17 -1.10 10.64 -3.05
CA ASP A 17 -0.76 11.87 -3.75
C ASP A 17 0.11 12.78 -2.87
N ASN A 18 1.19 13.33 -3.43
CA ASN A 18 2.18 14.17 -2.76
C ASN A 18 2.88 13.57 -1.51
N VAL A 19 2.77 12.26 -1.25
CA VAL A 19 3.45 11.61 -0.12
C VAL A 19 4.33 10.45 -0.61
N PRO A 20 5.67 10.53 -0.44
CA PRO A 20 6.57 9.45 -0.83
C PRO A 20 6.25 8.13 -0.10
N ALA A 21 6.38 6.99 -0.80
CA ALA A 21 6.08 5.66 -0.27
C ALA A 21 6.86 5.32 1.00
N GLU A 22 8.13 5.75 1.11
CA GLU A 22 8.93 5.58 2.33
C GLU A 22 8.31 6.29 3.53
N ARG A 23 7.78 7.50 3.33
CA ARG A 23 7.14 8.28 4.38
C ARG A 23 5.82 7.64 4.82
N VAL A 24 5.06 7.09 3.88
CA VAL A 24 3.84 6.33 4.17
C VAL A 24 4.17 5.09 4.98
N VAL A 25 5.16 4.30 4.57
CA VAL A 25 5.56 3.07 5.30
C VAL A 25 6.07 3.39 6.70
N GLN A 26 6.86 4.46 6.89
CA GLN A 26 7.26 4.90 8.22
C GLN A 26 6.06 5.23 9.10
N ARG A 27 5.08 5.96 8.56
CA ARG A 27 3.87 6.33 9.30
C ARG A 27 2.98 5.14 9.60
N LEU A 28 2.88 4.18 8.70
CA LEU A 28 2.21 2.91 8.97
C LEU A 28 2.92 2.16 10.08
N ALA A 29 4.26 2.10 10.07
CA ALA A 29 5.05 1.45 11.11
C ALA A 29 4.89 2.13 12.48
N ASP A 30 4.84 3.46 12.54
CA ASP A 30 4.53 4.22 13.76
C ASP A 30 3.16 3.86 14.34
N ASN A 31 2.21 3.45 13.49
CA ASN A 31 0.87 3.00 13.87
C ASN A 31 0.78 1.47 14.04
N GLY A 32 1.90 0.76 14.05
CA GLY A 32 1.96 -0.71 14.25
C GLY A 32 1.60 -1.53 13.01
N ILE A 33 1.59 -0.93 11.83
CA ILE A 33 1.26 -1.60 10.55
C ILE A 33 2.53 -1.72 9.69
N LEU A 34 2.85 -2.93 9.28
CA LEU A 34 3.98 -3.18 8.38
C LEU A 34 3.52 -3.24 6.93
N ALA A 35 4.17 -2.49 6.06
CA ALA A 35 3.93 -2.46 4.63
C ALA A 35 5.26 -2.39 3.86
N ILE A 36 5.23 -2.72 2.57
CA ILE A 36 6.43 -2.77 1.72
C ILE A 36 6.42 -1.55 0.81
N ALA A 37 7.44 -0.69 0.92
CA ALA A 37 7.67 0.38 -0.05
C ALA A 37 8.36 -0.19 -1.29
N ASN A 38 7.95 0.29 -2.47
CA ASN A 38 8.58 0.02 -3.77
C ASN A 38 8.84 -1.47 -4.02
N ALA A 39 7.78 -2.28 -3.90
CA ALA A 39 7.84 -3.69 -4.25
C ALA A 39 8.38 -3.85 -5.68
N SER A 40 9.31 -4.79 -5.88
CA SER A 40 10.00 -5.01 -7.15
C SER A 40 9.06 -5.60 -8.20
N ALA A 41 8.31 -4.74 -8.88
CA ALA A 41 7.35 -5.13 -9.90
C ALA A 41 7.46 -4.19 -11.10
N ARG A 42 7.94 -4.73 -12.24
CA ARG A 42 8.12 -3.97 -13.49
C ARG A 42 6.83 -3.27 -13.96
N VAL A 43 5.67 -3.83 -13.64
CA VAL A 43 4.38 -3.20 -13.95
C VAL A 43 4.22 -1.87 -13.21
N LEU A 44 4.72 -1.73 -11.98
CA LEU A 44 4.66 -0.48 -11.21
C LEU A 44 5.52 0.61 -11.84
N ASP A 45 6.69 0.23 -12.37
CA ASP A 45 7.55 1.13 -13.13
C ASP A 45 6.87 1.61 -14.41
N LEU A 46 6.21 0.70 -15.14
CA LEU A 46 5.54 0.99 -16.41
C LEU A 46 4.32 1.89 -16.28
N ILE A 47 3.62 1.84 -15.15
CA ILE A 47 2.47 2.71 -14.88
C ILE A 47 2.88 4.05 -14.25
N GLY A 48 4.18 4.34 -14.13
CA GLY A 48 4.71 5.62 -13.66
C GLY A 48 4.60 5.83 -12.15
N VAL A 49 4.51 4.77 -11.35
CA VAL A 49 4.36 4.92 -9.89
C VAL A 49 5.62 5.52 -9.24
N ASN A 50 6.79 5.31 -9.84
CA ASN A 50 8.02 5.96 -9.37
C ASN A 50 8.01 7.49 -9.56
N ASP A 51 7.25 8.00 -10.53
CA ASP A 51 7.16 9.44 -10.82
C ASP A 51 6.27 10.19 -9.83
N VAL A 52 5.34 9.49 -9.17
CA VAL A 52 4.42 10.04 -8.16
C VAL A 52 4.89 9.84 -6.71
N GLY A 53 6.09 9.29 -6.52
CA GLY A 53 6.68 9.09 -5.18
C GLY A 53 6.70 7.64 -4.69
N GLY A 54 6.44 6.67 -5.56
CA GLY A 54 6.56 5.24 -5.27
C GLY A 54 5.25 4.56 -4.84
N ALA A 55 5.33 3.24 -4.67
CA ALA A 55 4.17 2.41 -4.31
C ALA A 55 4.33 1.82 -2.90
N VAL A 56 3.23 1.77 -2.17
CA VAL A 56 3.11 0.99 -0.93
C VAL A 56 2.31 -0.26 -1.22
N THR A 57 2.92 -1.41 -0.99
CA THR A 57 2.32 -2.73 -1.19
C THR A 57 1.92 -3.32 0.15
N ILE A 58 0.68 -3.78 0.24
CA ILE A 58 0.06 -4.37 1.41
C ILE A 58 -0.49 -5.74 1.02
N GLY A 59 -0.23 -6.75 1.83
CA GLY A 59 -0.76 -8.10 1.67
C GLY A 59 -1.43 -8.57 2.95
N LEU A 60 -2.61 -9.19 2.82
CA LEU A 60 -3.29 -9.83 3.94
C LEU A 60 -2.85 -11.30 4.03
N ALA A 61 -2.67 -11.77 5.26
CA ALA A 61 -2.35 -13.15 5.58
C ALA A 61 -3.57 -13.88 6.15
N HIS A 62 -3.45 -15.19 6.37
CA HIS A 62 -4.51 -16.03 6.94
C HIS A 62 -4.99 -15.58 8.33
N TYR A 63 -4.16 -14.84 9.05
CA TYR A 63 -4.44 -14.30 10.38
C TYR A 63 -4.87 -12.83 10.36
N SER A 64 -4.95 -12.21 9.17
CA SER A 64 -5.38 -10.82 9.08
C SER A 64 -6.86 -10.67 9.41
N THR A 65 -7.19 -9.64 10.19
CA THR A 65 -8.54 -9.39 10.69
C THR A 65 -9.14 -8.10 10.12
N ALA A 66 -10.46 -7.97 10.13
CA ALA A 66 -11.13 -6.75 9.72
C ALA A 66 -10.73 -5.52 10.57
N ALA A 67 -10.43 -5.73 11.86
CA ALA A 67 -9.98 -4.67 12.75
C ALA A 67 -8.62 -4.08 12.32
N GLU A 68 -7.70 -4.92 11.82
CA GLU A 68 -6.42 -4.46 11.28
C GLU A 68 -6.60 -3.68 9.96
N VAL A 69 -7.59 -4.07 9.14
CA VAL A 69 -7.96 -3.31 7.93
C VAL A 69 -8.51 -1.94 8.30
N ASP A 70 -9.36 -1.85 9.32
CA ASP A 70 -9.88 -0.56 9.82
C ASP A 70 -8.74 0.32 10.36
N GLN A 71 -7.78 -0.26 11.07
CA GLN A 71 -6.59 0.45 11.55
C GLN A 71 -5.74 0.97 10.39
N LEU A 72 -5.55 0.17 9.35
CA LEU A 72 -4.86 0.57 8.13
C LEU A 72 -5.55 1.76 7.46
N VAL A 73 -6.86 1.70 7.28
CA VAL A 73 -7.63 2.80 6.67
C VAL A 73 -7.51 4.09 7.51
N ARG A 74 -7.56 3.98 8.84
CA ARG A 74 -7.36 5.13 9.74
C ARG A 74 -5.95 5.73 9.64
N ALA A 75 -4.92 4.89 9.63
CA ALA A 75 -3.55 5.34 9.49
C ALA A 75 -3.33 6.04 8.14
N LEU A 76 -3.87 5.49 7.05
CA LEU A 76 -3.84 6.12 5.73
C LEU A 76 -4.60 7.45 5.70
N ALA A 77 -5.77 7.52 6.34
CA ALA A 77 -6.54 8.77 6.44
C ALA A 77 -5.81 9.88 7.23
N SER A 78 -4.84 9.53 8.09
CA SER A 78 -4.04 10.51 8.82
C SER A 78 -2.90 11.15 7.99
N LEU A 79 -2.70 10.69 6.75
CA LEU A 79 -1.64 11.16 5.85
C LEU A 79 -2.10 12.23 4.86
N GLY A 80 -3.41 12.52 4.79
CA GLY A 80 -3.98 13.65 4.04
C GLY A 80 -4.49 14.75 4.96
#